data_AF-A0A535IDX5-F1
#
_entry.id   AF-A0A535IDX5-F1
#
_cell.length_a   1.000
_cell.length_b   1.000
_cell.length_c   1.000
_cell.angle_alpha   90.00
_cell.angle_beta   90.00
_cell.angle_gamma   90.00
#
_symmetry.space_group_name_H-M   'P 1'
#
loop_
_entity.id
_entity.type
_entity.pdbx_description
1 polymer ?
#
loop_
_entity_poly.entity_id
_entity_poly.type
_entity_poly.pdbx_seq_one_letter_code
_entity_poly.pdbx_strand_id
1 'polypeptide(L)'
;MSTVAAPRTRTWLGVRPPAFLKAVPVVLVLLVLGLAPMELVASVALQGTRDRLTDLVVANLTSRSSSTAASIDSYIQTRRRDIINVSQFPDVIAYAQNLGDQTQRSLARAALASAATVGPEYESIAVLDLNGTIMAASIQTDEGTNVRFRDYFQNARTGQVYVSDPSYSVITNKPALFFSAPVKTTDGILAGVVRSRVNLGVIWDLVEADLGATGVGARSFMVDDFGIRLAVSETKGNRDKAESLIYKVIAPIEHDTAVKLAADKRFGQKSAEQLVVDPLPELKTVVDSMIRPGSVPLTFFAAGVEQRAVATRLESKPWVYVVAMPPASYTSVLAGATNGQNTGAIFAVALAALIAVWLGRSVMRADRGATGGDTD
;
A
#
# COMPACT_ATOMS: atom_id res chain seq x y z
N MET A 1 -15.52 -88.11 -73.91
CA MET A 1 -15.95 -87.85 -72.52
C MET A 1 -14.92 -86.89 -71.95
N SER A 2 -14.94 -85.59 -72.24
CA SER A 2 -15.94 -84.57 -71.91
C SER A 2 -16.19 -84.46 -70.40
N THR A 3 -15.47 -83.55 -69.74
CA THR A 3 -16.03 -82.65 -68.72
C THR A 3 -15.08 -81.47 -68.51
N VAL A 4 -15.57 -80.29 -68.91
CA VAL A 4 -14.95 -78.98 -68.75
C VAL A 4 -15.04 -78.56 -67.28
N ALA A 5 -13.93 -78.23 -66.65
CA ALA A 5 -13.89 -77.68 -65.29
C ALA A 5 -13.95 -76.14 -65.36
N ALA A 6 -15.01 -75.56 -64.80
CA ALA A 6 -15.20 -74.12 -64.69
C ALA A 6 -14.24 -73.50 -63.64
N PRO A 7 -13.77 -72.25 -63.82
CA PRO A 7 -12.89 -71.60 -62.84
C PRO A 7 -13.72 -71.06 -61.67
N ARG A 8 -13.52 -71.61 -60.47
CA ARG A 8 -14.08 -71.03 -59.23
C ARG A 8 -13.25 -69.82 -58.81
N THR A 9 -13.89 -68.66 -58.84
CA THR A 9 -13.39 -67.37 -58.39
C THR A 9 -13.08 -67.38 -56.88
N ARG A 10 -11.88 -66.94 -56.51
CA ARG A 10 -11.45 -66.69 -55.13
C ARG A 10 -12.17 -65.44 -54.62
N THR A 11 -13.20 -65.60 -53.79
CA THR A 11 -13.80 -64.48 -53.05
C THR A 11 -12.91 -64.11 -51.86
N TRP A 12 -12.23 -62.96 -51.95
CA TRP A 12 -11.57 -62.34 -50.81
C TRP A 12 -12.61 -61.92 -49.78
N LEU A 13 -12.61 -62.55 -48.59
CA LEU A 13 -13.32 -62.02 -47.42
C LEU A 13 -12.58 -60.76 -46.96
N GLY A 14 -12.96 -59.61 -47.52
CA GLY A 14 -12.56 -58.32 -46.97
C GLY A 14 -13.21 -58.13 -45.60
N VAL A 15 -12.42 -58.23 -44.53
CA VAL A 15 -12.83 -57.78 -43.19
C VAL A 15 -13.07 -56.27 -43.31
N ARG A 16 -14.34 -55.87 -43.49
CA ARG A 16 -14.73 -54.46 -43.44
C ARG A 16 -14.39 -53.96 -42.04
N PRO A 17 -13.62 -52.87 -41.87
CA PRO A 17 -13.37 -52.31 -40.55
C PRO A 17 -14.73 -52.02 -39.91
N PRO A 18 -14.94 -52.42 -38.65
CA PRO A 18 -16.23 -52.26 -38.00
C PRO A 18 -16.62 -50.78 -38.03
N ALA A 19 -17.90 -50.50 -38.34
CA ALA A 19 -18.41 -49.15 -38.63
C ALA A 19 -18.06 -48.11 -37.56
N PHE A 20 -17.77 -48.54 -36.32
CA PHE A 20 -17.31 -47.68 -35.23
C PHE A 20 -16.02 -46.90 -35.55
N LEU A 21 -15.07 -47.48 -36.29
CA LEU A 21 -13.79 -46.83 -36.64
C LEU A 21 -13.97 -45.63 -37.58
N LYS A 22 -15.04 -45.61 -38.40
CA LYS A 22 -15.36 -44.50 -39.31
C LYS A 22 -16.10 -43.35 -38.62
N ALA A 23 -16.69 -43.60 -37.44
CA ALA A 23 -17.42 -42.59 -36.67
C ALA A 23 -16.50 -41.74 -35.77
N VAL A 24 -15.32 -42.25 -35.40
CA VAL A 24 -14.37 -41.56 -34.52
C VAL A 24 -13.96 -40.16 -35.02
N PRO A 25 -13.59 -39.96 -36.30
CA PRO A 25 -13.21 -38.63 -36.80
C PRO A 25 -14.36 -37.62 -36.75
N VAL A 26 -15.59 -38.08 -37.03
CA VAL A 26 -16.79 -37.24 -37.01
C VAL A 26 -17.12 -36.80 -35.58
N VAL A 27 -16.99 -37.72 -34.61
CA VAL A 27 -17.20 -37.41 -33.19
C VAL A 27 -16.15 -36.44 -32.66
N LEU A 28 -14.88 -36.59 -33.07
CA LEU A 28 -13.82 -35.67 -32.70
C LEU A 28 -14.05 -34.26 -33.26
N VAL A 29 -14.47 -34.15 -34.52
CA VAL A 29 -14.79 -32.84 -35.15
C VAL A 29 -15.98 -32.17 -34.44
N LEU A 30 -17.03 -32.93 -34.11
CA LEU A 30 -18.18 -32.39 -33.37
C LEU A 30 -17.80 -31.97 -31.94
N LEU A 31 -16.92 -32.72 -31.26
CA LEU A 31 -16.37 -32.36 -29.95
C LEU A 31 -15.59 -31.05 -30.03
N VAL A 32 -14.70 -30.90 -30.99
CA VAL A 32 -13.92 -29.67 -31.17
C VAL A 32 -14.84 -28.50 -31.50
N LEU A 33 -15.80 -28.66 -32.42
CA LEU A 33 -16.73 -27.60 -32.80
C LEU A 33 -17.68 -27.18 -31.66
N GLY A 34 -18.05 -28.09 -30.76
CA GLY A 34 -18.87 -27.77 -29.60
C GLY A 34 -18.07 -27.19 -28.42
N LEU A 35 -16.91 -27.77 -28.12
CA LEU A 35 -16.10 -27.40 -26.96
C LEU A 35 -15.25 -26.15 -27.21
N ALA A 36 -14.67 -25.98 -28.41
CA ALA A 36 -13.74 -24.89 -28.66
C ALA A 36 -14.40 -23.49 -28.51
N PRO A 37 -15.62 -23.23 -29.02
CA PRO A 37 -16.28 -21.95 -28.79
C PRO A 37 -16.66 -21.72 -27.33
N MET A 38 -17.07 -22.75 -26.61
CA MET A 38 -17.41 -22.66 -25.17
C MET A 38 -16.17 -22.35 -24.34
N GLU A 39 -15.05 -23.04 -24.59
CA GLU A 39 -13.79 -22.80 -23.89
C GLU A 39 -13.22 -21.43 -24.24
N LEU A 40 -13.35 -21.00 -25.50
CA LEU A 40 -12.99 -19.65 -25.91
C LEU A 40 -13.80 -18.60 -25.12
N VAL A 41 -15.14 -18.71 -25.10
CA VAL A 41 -16.00 -17.78 -24.35
C VAL A 41 -15.67 -17.79 -22.85
N ALA A 42 -15.45 -18.97 -22.26
CA ALA A 42 -15.11 -19.10 -20.86
C ALA A 42 -13.74 -18.48 -20.53
N SER A 43 -12.73 -18.69 -21.38
CA SER A 43 -11.40 -18.09 -21.22
C SER A 43 -11.45 -16.56 -21.28
N VAL A 44 -12.21 -16.00 -22.23
CA VAL A 44 -12.41 -14.55 -22.36
C VAL A 44 -13.19 -13.99 -21.16
N ALA A 45 -14.22 -14.69 -20.70
CA ALA A 45 -15.00 -14.29 -19.53
C ALA A 45 -14.15 -14.32 -18.24
N LEU A 46 -13.27 -15.30 -18.09
CA LEU A 46 -12.34 -15.40 -16.96
C LEU A 46 -11.28 -14.31 -17.00
N GLN A 47 -10.71 -14.01 -18.17
CA GLN A 47 -9.80 -12.87 -18.33
C GLN A 47 -10.49 -11.56 -17.95
N GLY A 48 -11.68 -11.29 -18.50
CA GLY A 48 -12.46 -10.10 -18.16
C GLY A 48 -12.83 -10.02 -16.68
N THR A 49 -13.09 -11.15 -16.02
CA THR A 49 -13.33 -11.19 -14.57
C THR A 49 -12.05 -10.88 -13.77
N ARG A 50 -10.91 -11.43 -14.18
CA ARG A 50 -9.60 -11.16 -13.54
C ARG A 50 -9.21 -9.69 -13.63
N ASP A 51 -9.38 -9.08 -14.80
CA ASP A 51 -9.04 -7.67 -15.01
C ASP A 51 -9.92 -6.77 -14.14
N ARG A 52 -11.26 -6.98 -14.16
CA ARG A 52 -12.20 -6.22 -13.32
C ARG A 52 -11.93 -6.35 -11.83
N LEU A 53 -11.56 -7.55 -11.36
CA LEU A 53 -11.20 -7.75 -9.96
C LEU A 53 -9.90 -7.04 -9.61
N THR A 54 -8.92 -7.07 -10.50
CA THR A 54 -7.65 -6.35 -10.31
C THR A 54 -7.87 -4.84 -10.27
N ASP A 55 -8.71 -4.31 -11.16
CA ASP A 55 -9.09 -2.90 -11.18
C ASP A 55 -9.84 -2.51 -9.92
N LEU A 56 -10.76 -3.35 -9.44
CA LEU A 56 -11.47 -3.14 -8.18
C LEU A 56 -10.52 -3.12 -6.98
N VAL A 57 -9.53 -4.03 -6.96
CA VAL A 57 -8.49 -4.06 -5.92
C VAL A 57 -7.68 -2.78 -5.94
N VAL A 58 -7.19 -2.35 -7.10
CA VAL A 58 -6.42 -1.10 -7.22
C VAL A 58 -7.27 0.11 -6.84
N ALA A 59 -8.54 0.15 -7.24
CA ALA A 59 -9.46 1.23 -6.86
C ALA A 59 -9.70 1.28 -5.35
N ASN A 60 -9.85 0.11 -4.69
CA ASN A 60 -10.00 0.01 -3.24
C ASN A 60 -8.73 0.47 -2.51
N LEU A 61 -7.55 -0.03 -2.93
CA LEU A 61 -6.26 0.39 -2.39
C LEU A 61 -6.03 1.89 -2.58
N THR A 62 -6.40 2.44 -3.74
CA THR A 62 -6.27 3.87 -4.04
C THR A 62 -7.19 4.69 -3.13
N SER A 63 -8.45 4.30 -3.01
CA SER A 63 -9.41 4.98 -2.13
C SER A 63 -8.93 4.97 -0.68
N ARG A 64 -8.46 3.81 -0.18
CA ARG A 64 -7.94 3.70 1.18
C ARG A 64 -6.67 4.52 1.40
N SER A 65 -5.70 4.38 0.50
CA SER A 65 -4.42 5.11 0.57
C SER A 65 -4.64 6.62 0.55
N SER A 66 -5.47 7.12 -0.37
CA SER A 66 -5.80 8.54 -0.45
C SER A 66 -6.56 9.05 0.79
N SER A 67 -7.50 8.26 1.32
CA SER A 67 -8.27 8.64 2.52
C SER A 67 -7.39 8.75 3.77
N THR A 68 -6.50 7.77 3.97
CA THR A 68 -5.58 7.77 5.12
C THR A 68 -4.54 8.88 4.97
N ALA A 69 -3.98 9.08 3.76
CA ALA A 69 -3.06 10.19 3.48
C ALA A 69 -3.71 11.56 3.77
N ALA A 70 -4.94 11.78 3.31
CA ALA A 70 -5.70 13.00 3.58
C ALA A 70 -5.98 13.20 5.09
N SER A 71 -6.22 12.13 5.83
CA SER A 71 -6.38 12.19 7.30
C SER A 71 -5.08 12.61 8.00
N ILE A 72 -3.93 12.10 7.54
CA ILE A 72 -2.61 12.49 8.06
C ILE A 72 -2.32 13.95 7.69
N ASP A 73 -2.62 14.39 6.46
CA ASP A 73 -2.49 15.79 6.04
C ASP A 73 -3.33 16.73 6.88
N SER A 74 -4.61 16.39 7.11
CA SER A 74 -5.51 17.15 7.97
C SER A 74 -4.96 17.28 9.40
N TYR A 75 -4.40 16.20 9.94
CA TYR A 75 -3.74 16.22 11.24
C TYR A 75 -2.54 17.17 11.25
N ILE A 76 -1.61 17.04 10.31
CA ILE A 76 -0.41 17.90 10.21
C ILE A 76 -0.82 19.37 10.06
N GLN A 77 -1.78 19.69 9.19
CA GLN A 77 -2.24 21.06 8.97
C GLN A 77 -2.96 21.64 10.19
N THR A 78 -3.65 20.81 10.97
CA THR A 78 -4.28 21.25 12.22
C THR A 78 -3.23 21.60 13.25
N ARG A 79 -2.24 20.74 13.50
CA ARG A 79 -1.14 21.03 14.43
C ARG A 79 -0.26 22.20 13.97
N ARG A 80 -0.08 22.39 12.66
CA ARG A 80 0.55 23.59 12.08
C ARG A 80 -0.22 24.87 12.43
N ARG A 81 -1.55 24.87 12.32
CA ARG A 81 -2.39 26.02 12.70
C ARG A 81 -2.32 26.30 14.21
N ASP A 82 -2.30 25.26 15.02
CA ASP A 82 -2.20 25.42 16.48
C ASP A 82 -0.90 26.16 16.89
N ILE A 83 0.25 25.77 16.34
CA ILE A 83 1.51 26.45 16.68
C ILE A 83 1.56 27.90 16.19
N ILE A 84 0.90 28.20 15.06
CA ILE A 84 0.73 29.58 14.58
C ILE A 84 -0.09 30.37 15.59
N ASN A 85 -1.21 29.83 16.07
CA ASN A 85 -2.04 30.51 17.06
C ASN A 85 -1.28 30.75 18.37
N VAL A 86 -0.52 29.76 18.84
CA VAL A 86 0.32 29.91 20.05
C VAL A 86 1.38 31.01 19.87
N SER A 87 1.98 31.14 18.67
CA SER A 87 2.95 32.21 18.39
C SER A 87 2.39 33.63 18.51
N GLN A 88 1.05 33.74 18.50
CA GLN A 88 0.32 35.01 18.54
C GLN A 88 -0.30 35.30 19.91
N PHE A 89 -0.11 34.43 20.90
CA PHE A 89 -0.64 34.68 22.25
C PHE A 89 0.00 35.92 22.88
N PRO A 90 -0.78 36.84 23.48
CA PRO A 90 -0.23 38.07 24.08
C PRO A 90 0.86 37.79 25.12
N ASP A 91 0.67 36.79 25.99
CA ASP A 91 1.64 36.42 27.02
C ASP A 91 2.94 35.86 26.43
N VAL A 92 2.84 35.13 25.30
CA VAL A 92 4.00 34.60 24.57
C VAL A 92 4.78 35.72 23.90
N ILE A 93 4.09 36.65 23.24
CA ILE A 93 4.71 37.81 22.60
C ILE A 93 5.38 38.71 23.64
N ALA A 94 4.68 39.03 24.74
CA ALA A 94 5.20 39.87 25.82
C ALA A 94 6.47 39.28 26.41
N TYR A 95 6.44 37.98 26.76
CA TYR A 95 7.62 37.31 27.31
C TYR A 95 8.78 37.22 26.30
N ALA A 96 8.51 36.95 25.03
CA ALA A 96 9.56 36.89 24.00
C ALA A 96 10.29 38.23 23.81
N GLN A 97 9.64 39.36 24.10
CA GLN A 97 10.25 40.69 24.05
C GLN A 97 11.11 41.00 25.29
N ASN A 98 10.83 40.38 26.42
CA ASN A 98 11.54 40.60 27.68
C ASN A 98 11.77 39.29 28.45
N LEU A 99 12.71 38.48 27.95
CA LEU A 99 13.00 37.14 28.47
C LEU A 99 13.45 37.10 29.95
N GLY A 100 13.86 38.23 30.52
CA GLY A 100 14.24 38.37 31.92
C GLY A 100 13.09 38.62 32.89
N ASP A 101 11.87 38.91 32.40
CA ASP A 101 10.72 39.18 33.24
C ASP A 101 10.09 37.89 33.78
N GLN A 102 10.23 37.66 35.09
CA GLN A 102 9.73 36.46 35.75
C GLN A 102 8.20 36.38 35.83
N THR A 103 7.52 37.54 35.85
CA THR A 103 6.05 37.61 35.84
C THR A 103 5.54 37.20 34.47
N GLN A 104 6.09 37.78 33.41
CA GLN A 104 5.74 37.42 32.03
C GLN A 104 6.10 35.97 31.71
N ARG A 105 7.23 35.46 32.22
CA ARG A 105 7.59 34.04 32.10
C ARG A 105 6.52 33.13 32.68
N SER A 106 5.97 33.49 33.83
CA SER A 106 4.94 32.70 34.52
C SER A 106 3.62 32.71 33.75
N LEU A 107 3.23 33.86 33.19
CA LEU A 107 2.06 33.99 32.31
C LEU A 107 2.23 33.18 31.01
N ALA A 108 3.39 33.30 30.36
CA ALA A 108 3.71 32.53 29.16
C ALA A 108 3.66 31.02 29.44
N ARG A 109 4.23 30.55 30.55
CA ARG A 109 4.14 29.13 30.97
C ARG A 109 2.69 28.67 31.12
N ALA A 110 1.83 29.46 31.75
CA ALA A 110 0.41 29.12 31.91
C ALA A 110 -0.30 29.03 30.55
N ALA A 111 -0.05 29.98 29.65
CA ALA A 111 -0.61 29.98 28.29
C ALA A 111 -0.12 28.77 27.47
N LEU A 112 1.17 28.44 27.54
CA LEU A 112 1.77 27.27 26.89
C LEU A 112 1.21 25.95 27.44
N ALA A 113 1.04 25.85 28.76
CA ALA A 113 0.45 24.68 29.41
C ALA A 113 -1.00 24.49 28.98
N SER A 114 -1.79 25.57 28.94
CA SER A 114 -3.16 25.55 28.43
C SER A 114 -3.21 25.09 26.96
N ALA A 115 -2.34 25.62 26.10
CA ALA A 115 -2.26 25.19 24.69
C ALA A 115 -1.91 23.71 24.53
N ALA A 116 -1.08 23.15 25.42
CA ALA A 116 -0.75 21.72 25.40
C ALA A 116 -1.94 20.82 25.76
N THR A 117 -2.97 21.32 26.45
CA THR A 117 -4.16 20.52 26.81
C THR A 117 -5.11 20.25 25.63
N VAL A 118 -4.89 20.88 24.47
CA VAL A 118 -5.73 20.71 23.28
C VAL A 118 -5.71 19.27 22.74
N GLY A 119 -4.65 18.50 23.02
CA GLY A 119 -4.56 17.11 22.62
C GLY A 119 -3.55 16.32 23.46
N PRO A 120 -3.83 15.04 23.79
CA PRO A 120 -2.95 14.21 24.60
C PRO A 120 -1.59 13.90 23.95
N GLU A 121 -1.44 14.16 22.66
CA GLU A 121 -0.19 13.96 21.92
C GLU A 121 0.86 15.06 22.16
N TYR A 122 0.45 16.23 22.67
CA TYR A 122 1.34 17.34 22.96
C TYR A 122 2.21 17.02 24.18
N GLU A 123 3.49 16.73 23.96
CA GLU A 123 4.43 16.44 25.04
C GLU A 123 4.98 17.72 25.69
N SER A 124 5.19 18.78 24.91
CA SER A 124 5.72 20.06 25.39
C SER A 124 5.56 21.16 24.35
N ILE A 125 5.13 22.34 24.78
CA ILE A 125 5.15 23.57 23.97
C ILE A 125 6.05 24.57 24.67
N ALA A 126 6.93 25.22 23.92
CA ALA A 126 8.01 26.03 24.45
C ALA A 126 8.24 27.32 23.65
N VAL A 127 8.66 28.37 24.33
CA VAL A 127 9.22 29.60 23.77
C VAL A 127 10.74 29.53 23.85
N LEU A 128 11.38 29.84 22.73
CA LEU A 128 12.82 29.85 22.54
C LEU A 128 13.30 31.27 22.26
N ASP A 129 14.47 31.60 22.81
CA ASP A 129 15.18 32.80 22.43
C ASP A 129 15.75 32.72 21.00
N LEU A 130 16.30 33.83 20.53
CA LEU A 130 16.92 33.91 19.20
C LEU A 130 18.24 33.12 19.06
N ASN A 131 18.76 32.57 20.16
CA ASN A 131 19.93 31.70 20.23
C ASN A 131 19.55 30.20 20.30
N GLY A 132 18.25 29.88 20.31
CA GLY A 132 17.74 28.51 20.34
C GLY A 132 17.67 27.89 21.73
N THR A 133 17.74 28.68 22.79
CA THR A 133 17.58 28.21 24.18
C THR A 133 16.11 28.28 24.58
N ILE A 134 15.60 27.23 25.22
CA ILE A 134 14.23 27.22 25.74
C ILE A 134 14.16 28.08 27.00
N MET A 135 13.33 29.13 26.96
CA MET A 135 13.22 30.12 28.04
C MET A 135 11.98 29.91 28.90
N ALA A 136 10.88 29.49 28.28
CA ALA A 136 9.65 29.07 28.97
C ALA A 136 9.05 27.85 28.27
N ALA A 137 8.51 26.91 29.03
CA ALA A 137 7.85 25.73 28.49
C ALA A 137 6.64 25.31 29.33
N SER A 138 5.69 24.60 28.69
CA SER A 138 4.61 23.92 29.39
C SER A 138 5.12 22.86 30.37
N ILE A 139 6.30 22.29 30.09
CA ILE A 139 7.03 21.36 30.95
C ILE A 139 8.36 22.01 31.36
N GLN A 140 8.48 22.39 32.63
CA GLN A 140 9.63 23.17 33.11
C GLN A 140 10.98 22.46 32.93
N THR A 141 11.02 21.12 32.90
CA THR A 141 12.26 20.36 32.68
C THR A 141 12.82 20.51 31.25
N ASP A 142 12.06 21.04 30.30
CA ASP A 142 12.56 21.37 28.96
C ASP A 142 13.44 22.65 28.99
N GLU A 143 13.24 23.54 29.96
CA GLU A 143 13.85 24.87 29.98
C GLU A 143 15.37 24.83 30.18
N GLY A 144 16.09 25.77 29.56
CA GLY A 144 17.55 25.81 29.52
C GLY A 144 18.19 24.92 28.45
N THR A 145 17.43 23.98 27.86
CA THR A 145 17.94 23.16 26.75
C THR A 145 18.15 24.01 25.51
N ASN A 146 19.34 23.91 24.90
CA ASN A 146 19.63 24.57 23.63
C ASN A 146 19.40 23.63 22.44
N VAL A 147 18.63 24.10 21.47
CA VAL A 147 18.22 23.37 20.27
C VAL A 147 18.52 24.16 19.00
N ARG A 148 19.53 25.04 19.04
CA ARG A 148 19.92 25.91 17.90
C ARG A 148 20.25 25.14 16.62
N PHE A 149 20.79 23.93 16.76
CA PHE A 149 21.19 23.09 15.64
C PHE A 149 20.01 22.39 14.96
N ARG A 150 18.80 22.46 15.55
CA ARG A 150 17.62 21.74 15.08
C ARG A 150 16.97 22.43 13.90
N ASP A 151 16.57 21.65 12.90
CA ASP A 151 15.96 22.14 11.66
C ASP A 151 14.73 23.03 11.92
N TYR A 152 13.86 22.63 12.85
CA TYR A 152 12.63 23.35 13.17
C TYR A 152 12.92 24.72 13.77
N PHE A 153 14.00 24.86 14.54
CA PHE A 153 14.40 26.15 15.08
C PHE A 153 15.01 27.02 13.99
N GLN A 154 15.93 26.47 13.19
CA GLN A 154 16.60 27.20 12.12
C GLN A 154 15.61 27.77 11.10
N ASN A 155 14.62 26.96 10.69
CA ASN A 155 13.57 27.42 9.77
C ASN A 155 12.65 28.46 10.40
N ALA A 156 12.20 28.26 11.65
CA ALA A 156 11.37 29.27 12.32
C ALA A 156 12.10 30.59 12.59
N ARG A 157 13.41 30.53 12.85
CA ARG A 157 14.27 31.69 13.06
C ARG A 157 14.41 32.57 11.82
N THR A 158 14.18 32.04 10.61
CA THR A 158 14.12 32.84 9.37
C THR A 158 12.75 33.48 9.13
N GLY A 159 11.79 33.28 10.04
CA GLY A 159 10.45 33.86 9.97
C GLY A 159 9.41 32.98 9.27
N GLN A 160 9.71 31.68 9.07
CA GLN A 160 8.82 30.72 8.40
C GLN A 160 8.19 29.74 9.39
N VAL A 161 6.91 29.40 9.21
CA VAL A 161 6.30 28.31 9.97
C VAL A 161 6.78 26.98 9.39
N TYR A 162 7.20 26.06 10.24
CA TYR A 162 7.84 24.82 9.80
C TYR A 162 7.30 23.59 10.54
N VAL A 163 7.29 22.45 9.83
CA VAL A 163 6.95 21.13 10.35
C VAL A 163 8.14 20.22 10.05
N SER A 164 8.78 19.72 11.11
CA SER A 164 9.94 18.85 10.97
C SER A 164 9.56 17.51 10.36
N ASP A 165 10.56 16.74 9.99
CA ASP A 165 10.39 15.30 9.88
C ASP A 165 10.47 14.65 11.28
N PRO A 166 9.90 13.45 11.48
CA PRO A 166 9.95 12.78 12.77
C PRO A 166 11.40 12.64 13.26
N SER A 167 11.73 13.03 14.47
CA SER A 167 13.11 12.90 14.94
C SER A 167 13.13 12.65 16.43
N TYR A 168 14.26 12.17 16.93
CA TYR A 168 14.38 11.91 18.36
C TYR A 168 14.55 13.23 19.11
N SER A 169 13.68 13.42 20.09
CA SER A 169 13.79 14.52 21.05
C SER A 169 15.07 14.39 21.86
N VAL A 170 15.86 15.45 21.92
CA VAL A 170 17.07 15.52 22.76
C VAL A 170 16.76 15.56 24.25
N ILE A 171 15.50 15.73 24.62
CA ILE A 171 15.03 15.83 26.02
C ILE A 171 14.41 14.50 26.46
N THR A 172 13.54 13.91 25.64
CA THR A 172 12.80 12.68 26.00
C THR A 172 13.41 11.41 25.41
N ASN A 173 14.36 11.54 24.48
CA ASN A 173 14.96 10.43 23.71
C ASN A 173 13.90 9.54 23.04
N LYS A 174 12.77 10.13 22.62
CA LYS A 174 11.68 9.46 21.91
C LYS A 174 11.42 10.11 20.55
N PRO A 175 10.94 9.34 19.56
CA PRO A 175 10.44 9.88 18.30
C PRO A 175 9.33 10.91 18.51
N ALA A 176 9.50 12.09 17.92
CA ALA A 176 8.51 13.16 17.97
C ALA A 176 8.49 13.95 16.66
N LEU A 177 7.36 14.59 16.41
CA LEU A 177 7.20 15.59 15.37
C LEU A 177 7.26 16.98 16.01
N PHE A 178 7.96 17.91 15.36
CA PHE A 178 8.13 19.27 15.86
C PHE A 178 7.45 20.26 14.93
N PHE A 179 6.63 21.14 15.49
CA PHE A 179 6.05 22.26 14.77
C PHE A 179 6.64 23.53 15.35
N SER A 180 7.00 24.48 14.50
CA SER A 180 7.61 25.73 14.94
C SER A 180 7.08 26.92 14.18
N ALA A 181 6.96 28.04 14.88
CA ALA A 181 6.53 29.31 14.31
C ALA A 181 7.31 30.48 14.92
N PRO A 182 7.62 31.52 14.13
CA PRO A 182 8.24 32.74 14.64
C PRO A 182 7.27 33.50 15.56
N VAL A 183 7.76 33.98 16.70
CA VAL A 183 7.04 34.96 17.53
C VAL A 183 7.46 36.34 17.07
N LYS A 184 6.51 37.13 16.56
CA LYS A 184 6.75 38.48 16.08
C LYS A 184 6.08 39.51 16.98
N THR A 185 6.71 40.67 17.16
CA THR A 185 6.07 41.83 17.80
C THR A 185 4.96 42.38 16.91
N THR A 186 4.18 43.32 17.43
CA THR A 186 3.16 44.07 16.67
C THR A 186 3.74 44.76 15.44
N ASP A 187 5.01 45.14 15.49
CA ASP A 187 5.74 45.80 14.40
C ASP A 187 6.37 44.81 13.41
N GLY A 188 6.11 43.51 13.58
CA GLY A 188 6.62 42.44 12.73
C GLY A 188 8.07 42.01 13.03
N ILE A 189 8.69 42.54 14.08
CA ILE A 189 10.05 42.20 14.49
C ILE A 189 10.06 40.81 15.13
N LEU A 190 11.00 39.96 14.74
CA LEU A 190 11.15 38.62 15.32
C LEU A 190 11.68 38.72 16.77
N ALA A 191 10.86 38.34 17.73
CA ALA A 191 11.17 38.36 19.17
C ALA A 191 11.62 36.98 19.71
N GLY A 192 11.19 35.89 19.06
CA GLY A 192 11.53 34.54 19.48
C GLY A 192 10.96 33.47 18.55
N VAL A 193 10.99 32.22 19.00
CA VAL A 193 10.38 31.09 18.29
C VAL A 193 9.52 30.31 19.27
N VAL A 194 8.33 29.87 18.86
CA VAL A 194 7.59 28.83 19.57
C VAL A 194 7.80 27.48 18.89
N ARG A 195 7.84 26.43 19.69
CA ARG A 195 7.89 25.03 19.24
C ARG A 195 6.86 24.21 20.00
N SER A 196 6.17 23.31 19.32
CA SER A 196 5.53 22.14 19.95
C SER A 196 6.32 20.87 19.65
N ARG A 197 6.40 19.98 20.64
CA ARG A 197 6.87 18.59 20.53
C ARG A 197 5.67 17.70 20.67
N VAL A 198 5.36 16.93 19.63
CA VAL A 198 4.18 16.09 19.53
C VAL A 198 4.60 14.64 19.28
N ASN A 199 4.06 13.67 20.01
CA ASN A 199 4.37 12.26 19.77
C ASN A 199 3.71 11.76 18.47
N LEU A 200 4.19 10.63 17.95
CA LEU A 200 3.69 10.07 16.68
C LEU A 200 2.44 9.20 16.82
N GLY A 201 1.84 9.13 18.02
CA GLY A 201 0.77 8.18 18.34
C GLY A 201 -0.43 8.27 17.38
N VAL A 202 -0.91 9.48 17.10
CA VAL A 202 -2.05 9.71 16.20
C VAL A 202 -1.75 9.27 14.76
N ILE A 203 -0.54 9.55 14.26
CA ILE A 203 -0.11 9.10 12.92
C ILE A 203 -0.03 7.57 12.91
N TRP A 204 0.54 6.95 13.94
CA TRP A 204 0.60 5.50 14.05
C TRP A 204 -0.80 4.88 14.14
N ASP A 205 -1.75 5.47 14.87
CA ASP A 205 -3.14 5.01 14.94
C ASP A 205 -3.79 4.96 13.53
N LEU A 206 -3.57 6.00 12.71
CA LEU A 206 -4.08 6.06 11.35
C LEU A 206 -3.50 4.96 10.45
N VAL A 207 -2.18 4.71 10.55
CA VAL A 207 -1.52 3.65 9.76
C VAL A 207 -1.91 2.25 10.26
N GLU A 208 -1.98 2.04 11.57
CA GLU A 208 -2.36 0.77 12.20
C GLU A 208 -3.84 0.41 11.96
N ALA A 209 -4.70 1.40 11.75
CA ALA A 209 -6.10 1.19 11.37
C ALA A 209 -6.24 0.49 10.00
N ASP A 210 -5.22 0.57 9.15
CA ASP A 210 -5.23 0.00 7.80
C ASP A 210 -4.73 -1.45 7.74
N LEU A 211 -4.22 -2.00 8.85
CA LEU A 211 -3.81 -3.41 8.94
C LEU A 211 -5.01 -4.33 8.62
N GLY A 212 -4.95 -5.03 7.50
CA GLY A 212 -6.01 -5.91 7.00
C GLY A 212 -7.26 -5.20 6.47
N ALA A 213 -7.27 -3.87 6.36
CA ALA A 213 -8.48 -3.11 6.04
C ALA A 213 -8.97 -3.28 4.59
N THR A 214 -8.05 -3.55 3.65
CA THR A 214 -8.36 -3.76 2.21
C THR A 214 -8.35 -5.24 1.81
N GLY A 215 -8.20 -6.15 2.79
CA GLY A 215 -8.19 -7.60 2.57
C GLY A 215 -7.23 -8.33 3.50
N VAL A 216 -7.34 -9.66 3.54
CA VAL A 216 -6.43 -10.51 4.32
C VAL A 216 -4.99 -10.24 3.89
N GLY A 217 -4.07 -10.04 4.84
CA GLY A 217 -2.67 -9.77 4.53
C GLY A 217 -2.38 -8.37 3.96
N ALA A 218 -3.37 -7.48 3.88
CA ALA A 218 -3.13 -6.07 3.56
C ALA A 218 -2.34 -5.40 4.68
N ARG A 219 -1.35 -4.59 4.29
CA ARG A 219 -0.44 -3.86 5.18
C ARG A 219 -0.28 -2.46 4.66
N SER A 220 0.11 -1.56 5.54
CA SER A 220 0.44 -0.19 5.16
C SER A 220 1.65 0.33 5.91
N PHE A 221 2.28 1.33 5.32
CA PHE A 221 3.40 2.02 5.93
C PHE A 221 3.58 3.40 5.29
N MET A 222 4.38 4.24 5.93
CA MET A 222 4.69 5.57 5.44
C MET A 222 6.20 5.74 5.35
N VAL A 223 6.67 6.41 4.30
CA VAL A 223 8.08 6.80 4.11
C VAL A 223 8.18 8.30 3.86
N ASP A 224 9.32 8.90 4.20
CA ASP A 224 9.65 10.25 3.73
C ASP A 224 10.28 10.23 2.32
N ASP A 225 10.71 11.40 1.85
CA ASP A 225 11.37 11.63 0.57
C ASP A 225 12.74 10.95 0.45
N PHE A 226 13.41 10.67 1.57
CA PHE A 226 14.63 9.86 1.61
C PHE A 226 14.34 8.35 1.62
N GLY A 227 13.07 7.95 1.72
CA GLY A 227 12.69 6.55 1.86
C GLY A 227 12.85 6.01 3.29
N ILE A 228 12.93 6.88 4.29
CA ILE A 228 12.95 6.52 5.71
C ILE A 228 11.53 6.19 6.15
N ARG A 229 11.34 4.98 6.68
CA ARG A 229 10.06 4.50 7.17
C ARG A 229 9.64 5.22 8.46
N LEU A 230 8.49 5.89 8.45
CA LEU A 230 7.98 6.72 9.54
C LEU A 230 6.95 5.99 10.41
N ALA A 231 6.18 5.09 9.79
CA ALA A 231 5.12 4.34 10.43
C ALA A 231 4.89 3.02 9.67
N VAL A 232 4.41 1.99 10.36
CA VAL A 232 4.01 0.71 9.77
C VAL A 232 2.75 0.20 10.45
N SER A 233 1.90 -0.49 9.73
CA SER A 233 0.64 -1.05 10.25
C SER A 233 0.86 -2.17 11.28
N GLU A 234 2.02 -2.82 11.22
CA GLU A 234 2.47 -3.91 12.07
C GLU A 234 2.66 -3.56 13.53
N THR A 235 2.82 -2.27 13.85
CA THR A 235 2.93 -1.83 15.24
C THR A 235 1.61 -1.92 15.99
N LYS A 236 0.50 -2.23 15.31
CA LYS A 236 -0.80 -2.46 15.94
C LYS A 236 -0.68 -3.54 17.02
N GLY A 237 -0.94 -3.13 18.27
CA GLY A 237 -0.79 -3.99 19.44
C GLY A 237 0.65 -4.34 19.84
N ASN A 238 1.67 -3.76 19.18
CA ASN A 238 3.09 -4.04 19.39
C ASN A 238 3.94 -2.75 19.32
N ARG A 239 3.44 -1.62 19.85
CA ARG A 239 4.13 -0.32 19.78
C ARG A 239 5.45 -0.28 20.54
N ASP A 240 5.62 -1.15 21.52
CA ASP A 240 6.89 -1.39 22.21
C ASP A 240 8.02 -1.80 21.26
N LYS A 241 7.68 -2.42 20.11
CA LYS A 241 8.64 -2.84 19.09
C LYS A 241 8.79 -1.85 17.94
N ALA A 242 8.12 -0.70 17.99
CA ALA A 242 8.10 0.26 16.89
C ALA A 242 9.52 0.67 16.46
N GLU A 243 10.44 0.91 17.39
CA GLU A 243 11.83 1.30 17.11
C GLU A 243 12.61 0.30 16.23
N SER A 244 12.20 -0.96 16.21
CA SER A 244 12.80 -2.01 15.37
C SER A 244 12.19 -2.08 13.96
N LEU A 245 11.09 -1.38 13.73
CA LEU A 245 10.29 -1.42 12.51
C LEU A 245 10.31 -0.09 11.73
N ILE A 246 10.31 1.03 12.44
CA ILE A 246 10.43 2.39 11.87
C ILE A 246 11.91 2.81 11.78
N TYR A 247 12.19 3.90 11.08
CA TYR A 247 13.53 4.43 10.80
C TYR A 247 14.48 3.49 10.02
N LYS A 248 13.93 2.45 9.37
CA LYS A 248 14.62 1.71 8.32
C LYS A 248 14.53 2.47 7.01
N VAL A 249 15.54 2.32 6.15
CA VAL A 249 15.60 2.98 4.85
C VAL A 249 15.30 1.99 3.74
N ILE A 250 14.44 2.36 2.79
CA ILE A 250 14.08 1.49 1.66
C ILE A 250 15.12 1.49 0.54
N ALA A 251 16.11 2.37 0.63
CA ALA A 251 17.25 2.47 -0.26
C ALA A 251 18.43 3.11 0.51
N PRO A 252 19.69 2.88 0.11
CA PRO A 252 20.82 3.59 0.66
C PRO A 252 20.65 5.11 0.52
N ILE A 253 20.91 5.84 1.60
CA ILE A 253 20.98 7.31 1.60
C ILE A 253 22.43 7.70 1.32
N GLU A 254 22.62 8.75 0.52
CA GLU A 254 23.93 9.35 0.28
C GLU A 254 24.61 9.75 1.61
N HIS A 255 25.92 9.53 1.73
CA HIS A 255 26.64 9.62 3.00
C HIS A 255 26.55 11.00 3.65
N ASP A 256 26.81 12.08 2.92
CA ASP A 256 26.75 13.44 3.47
C ASP A 256 25.35 13.80 3.94
N THR A 257 24.34 13.33 3.21
CA THR A 257 22.93 13.47 3.58
C THR A 257 22.61 12.70 4.86
N ALA A 258 23.05 11.45 4.96
CA ALA A 258 22.86 10.63 6.15
C ALA A 258 23.55 11.23 7.38
N VAL A 259 24.76 11.80 7.22
CA VAL A 259 25.48 12.51 8.29
C VAL A 259 24.69 13.73 8.76
N LYS A 260 24.11 14.53 7.86
CA LYS A 260 23.26 15.68 8.23
C LYS A 260 22.01 15.24 8.99
N LEU A 261 21.34 14.19 8.53
CA LEU A 261 20.16 13.65 9.20
C LEU A 261 20.50 13.11 10.60
N ALA A 262 21.64 12.44 10.75
CA ALA A 262 22.11 11.96 12.05
C ALA A 262 22.46 13.13 13.00
N ALA A 263 23.10 14.18 12.49
CA ALA A 263 23.39 15.40 13.26
C ALA A 263 22.10 16.08 13.76
N ASP A 264 21.04 16.05 12.95
CA ASP A 264 19.69 16.45 13.36
C ASP A 264 18.88 15.31 14.02
N LYS A 265 19.54 14.36 14.69
CA LYS A 265 18.90 13.33 15.52
C LYS A 265 17.73 12.58 14.85
N ARG A 266 17.73 12.49 13.50
CA ARG A 266 16.69 11.79 12.73
C ARG A 266 16.59 10.33 13.15
N PHE A 267 17.72 9.73 13.51
CA PHE A 267 17.86 8.33 13.90
C PHE A 267 18.26 8.15 15.38
N GLY A 268 18.05 9.17 16.22
CA GLY A 268 18.41 9.13 17.64
C GLY A 268 19.91 9.09 17.87
N GLN A 269 20.38 8.01 18.50
CA GLN A 269 21.81 7.80 18.77
C GLN A 269 22.53 7.05 17.64
N LYS A 270 21.81 6.62 16.60
CA LYS A 270 22.40 5.92 15.46
C LYS A 270 23.14 6.91 14.56
N SER A 271 24.33 6.50 14.14
CA SER A 271 25.13 7.14 13.09
C SER A 271 24.65 6.72 11.69
N ALA A 272 25.18 7.39 10.66
CA ALA A 272 24.86 7.11 9.25
C ALA A 272 25.20 5.66 8.85
N GLU A 273 26.25 5.08 9.43
CA GLU A 273 26.74 3.74 9.13
C GLU A 273 25.88 2.65 9.80
N GLN A 274 25.08 3.02 10.81
CA GLN A 274 24.23 2.10 11.57
C GLN A 274 22.81 2.00 10.99
N LEU A 275 22.56 2.62 9.83
CA LEU A 275 21.26 2.56 9.17
C LEU A 275 21.02 1.18 8.56
N VAL A 276 19.85 0.62 8.85
CA VAL A 276 19.41 -0.67 8.31
C VAL A 276 18.65 -0.42 7.02
N VAL A 277 19.18 -0.97 5.92
CA VAL A 277 18.54 -0.93 4.60
C VAL A 277 17.63 -2.14 4.45
N ASP A 278 16.35 -1.89 4.14
CA ASP A 278 15.31 -2.88 3.85
C ASP A 278 14.78 -2.59 2.43
N PRO A 279 15.50 -3.07 1.39
CA PRO A 279 15.42 -2.50 0.05
C PRO A 279 14.05 -2.72 -0.61
N LEU A 280 13.45 -1.63 -1.11
CA LEU A 280 12.24 -1.62 -1.95
C LEU A 280 12.49 -0.73 -3.18
N PRO A 281 13.27 -1.19 -4.18
CA PRO A 281 13.74 -0.35 -5.28
C PRO A 281 12.61 0.15 -6.18
N GLU A 282 11.56 -0.65 -6.41
CA GLU A 282 10.39 -0.24 -7.20
C GLU A 282 9.65 0.89 -6.50
N LEU A 283 9.46 0.78 -5.17
CA LEU A 283 8.85 1.85 -4.39
C LEU A 283 9.73 3.10 -4.37
N LYS A 284 11.05 2.96 -4.21
CA LYS A 284 11.96 4.12 -4.22
C LYS A 284 11.87 4.90 -5.52
N THR A 285 11.80 4.19 -6.66
CA THR A 285 11.61 4.80 -7.97
C THR A 285 10.31 5.61 -8.04
N VAL A 286 9.22 5.08 -7.48
CA VAL A 286 7.95 5.79 -7.41
C VAL A 286 8.05 7.02 -6.50
N VAL A 287 8.61 6.88 -5.30
CA VAL A 287 8.82 8.00 -4.35
C VAL A 287 9.60 9.14 -5.02
N ASP A 288 10.68 8.84 -5.74
CA ASP A 288 11.51 9.85 -6.42
C ASP A 288 10.79 10.53 -7.59
N SER A 289 9.85 9.84 -8.23
CA SER A 289 9.06 10.38 -9.34
C SER A 289 7.90 11.28 -8.86
N MET A 290 7.47 11.16 -7.61
CA MET A 290 6.31 11.87 -7.06
C MET A 290 6.65 13.31 -6.67
N ILE A 291 6.76 14.19 -7.68
CA ILE A 291 7.00 15.63 -7.45
C ILE A 291 5.73 16.32 -6.91
N ARG A 292 4.54 15.87 -7.33
CA ARG A 292 3.24 16.44 -6.94
C ARG A 292 2.40 15.45 -6.13
N PRO A 293 1.50 15.94 -5.25
CA PRO A 293 0.53 15.08 -4.57
C PRO A 293 -0.28 14.24 -5.56
N GLY A 294 -0.59 13.01 -5.18
CA GLY A 294 -1.31 12.06 -6.02
C GLY A 294 -1.01 10.62 -5.65
N SER A 295 -1.76 9.71 -6.28
CA SER A 295 -1.68 8.27 -6.03
C SER A 295 -1.19 7.53 -7.27
N VAL A 296 -0.24 6.63 -7.10
CA VAL A 296 0.34 5.79 -8.17
C VAL A 296 0.26 4.32 -7.75
N PRO A 297 -0.45 3.48 -8.51
CA PRO A 297 -0.39 2.03 -8.36
C PRO A 297 0.99 1.51 -8.72
N LEU A 298 1.48 0.53 -7.97
CA LEU A 298 2.75 -0.13 -8.22
C LEU A 298 2.71 -1.60 -7.80
N THR A 299 3.72 -2.34 -8.24
CA THR A 299 4.06 -3.65 -7.71
C THR A 299 5.48 -3.59 -7.16
N PHE A 300 5.72 -4.22 -6.01
CA PHE A 300 7.06 -4.39 -5.45
C PHE A 300 7.18 -5.75 -4.76
N PHE A 301 8.40 -6.18 -4.47
CA PHE A 301 8.64 -7.41 -3.70
C PHE A 301 9.05 -7.08 -2.27
N ALA A 302 8.39 -7.70 -1.29
CA ALA A 302 8.79 -7.64 0.11
C ALA A 302 8.97 -9.07 0.64
N ALA A 303 10.13 -9.35 1.21
CA ALA A 303 10.50 -10.68 1.70
C ALA A 303 10.25 -11.82 0.67
N GLY A 304 10.50 -11.53 -0.62
CA GLY A 304 10.30 -12.49 -1.72
C GLY A 304 8.84 -12.69 -2.16
N VAL A 305 7.88 -11.96 -1.56
CA VAL A 305 6.47 -12.01 -1.93
C VAL A 305 6.10 -10.75 -2.71
N GLU A 306 5.54 -10.93 -3.90
CA GLU A 306 4.98 -9.85 -4.71
C GLU A 306 3.86 -9.15 -3.93
N GLN A 307 3.86 -7.82 -3.97
CA GLN A 307 2.84 -6.97 -3.37
C GLN A 307 2.23 -6.07 -4.44
N ARG A 308 0.91 -6.08 -4.55
CA ARG A 308 0.15 -5.06 -5.28
C ARG A 308 -0.06 -3.89 -4.33
N ALA A 309 0.31 -2.69 -4.72
CA ALA A 309 0.26 -1.53 -3.83
C ALA A 309 -0.23 -0.27 -4.53
N VAL A 310 -0.60 0.71 -3.71
CA VAL A 310 -0.77 2.10 -4.13
C VAL A 310 0.05 2.97 -3.20
N ALA A 311 0.87 3.83 -3.79
CA ALA A 311 1.61 4.86 -3.10
C ALA A 311 0.89 6.20 -3.29
N THR A 312 0.65 6.94 -2.20
CA THR A 312 0.01 8.26 -2.22
C THR A 312 0.91 9.27 -1.54
N ARG A 313 1.32 10.30 -2.27
CA ARG A 313 2.08 11.42 -1.70
C ARG A 313 1.15 12.40 -0.99
N LEU A 314 1.52 12.78 0.24
CA LEU A 314 0.84 13.80 1.03
C LEU A 314 0.97 15.19 0.40
N GLU A 315 0.05 16.09 0.76
CA GLU A 315 0.05 17.49 0.36
C GLU A 315 0.96 18.35 1.26
N SER A 316 0.94 18.10 2.57
CA SER A 316 1.60 18.94 3.58
C SER A 316 3.11 18.71 3.68
N LYS A 317 3.56 17.48 3.41
CA LYS A 317 4.97 17.05 3.45
C LYS A 317 5.23 16.10 2.27
N PRO A 318 6.49 15.97 1.79
CA PRO A 318 6.83 15.03 0.72
C PRO A 318 6.88 13.57 1.20
N TRP A 319 5.94 13.18 2.08
CA TRP A 319 5.83 11.82 2.57
C TRP A 319 4.92 11.01 1.66
N VAL A 320 5.22 9.73 1.54
CA VAL A 320 4.46 8.79 0.73
C VAL A 320 3.86 7.73 1.65
N TYR A 321 2.54 7.67 1.66
CA TYR A 321 1.77 6.61 2.30
C TYR A 321 1.60 5.45 1.32
N VAL A 322 1.75 4.22 1.78
CA VAL A 322 1.66 3.02 0.94
C VAL A 322 0.68 2.05 1.58
N VAL A 323 -0.27 1.57 0.79
CA VAL A 323 -1.12 0.42 1.13
C VAL A 323 -0.83 -0.69 0.14
N ALA A 324 -0.52 -1.87 0.66
CA ALA A 324 -0.06 -3.01 -0.12
C ALA A 324 -0.78 -4.31 0.31
N MET A 325 -0.97 -5.22 -0.64
CA MET A 325 -1.53 -6.55 -0.37
C MET A 325 -0.93 -7.62 -1.30
N PRO A 326 -0.79 -8.87 -0.83
CA PRO A 326 -0.29 -9.94 -1.67
C PRO A 326 -1.35 -10.43 -2.67
N PRO A 327 -0.96 -10.92 -3.86
CA PRO A 327 -1.88 -11.42 -4.87
C PRO A 327 -2.86 -12.49 -4.38
N ALA A 328 -2.39 -13.39 -3.52
CA ALA A 328 -3.18 -14.48 -2.94
C ALA A 328 -4.47 -14.00 -2.24
N SER A 329 -4.50 -12.76 -1.77
CA SER A 329 -5.62 -12.17 -1.04
C SER A 329 -6.85 -11.88 -1.90
N TYR A 330 -6.70 -11.75 -3.22
CA TYR A 330 -7.82 -11.55 -4.14
C TYR A 330 -7.97 -12.66 -5.18
N THR A 331 -6.95 -13.48 -5.42
CA THR A 331 -7.05 -14.63 -6.33
C THR A 331 -7.82 -15.81 -5.74
N SER A 332 -7.95 -15.91 -4.41
CA SER A 332 -8.78 -16.94 -3.76
C SER A 332 -10.27 -16.81 -4.12
N VAL A 333 -10.75 -15.58 -4.34
CA VAL A 333 -12.11 -15.28 -4.82
C VAL A 333 -12.32 -15.82 -6.25
N LEU A 334 -11.27 -15.82 -7.07
CA LEU A 334 -11.28 -16.35 -8.44
C LEU A 334 -11.25 -17.88 -8.51
N ALA A 335 -10.65 -18.57 -7.54
CA ALA A 335 -10.54 -20.02 -7.53
C ALA A 335 -11.91 -20.73 -7.44
N GLY A 336 -12.90 -20.10 -6.78
CA GLY A 336 -14.27 -20.60 -6.75
C GLY A 336 -14.95 -20.57 -8.12
N ALA A 337 -14.65 -19.56 -8.94
CA ALA A 337 -15.21 -19.42 -10.29
C ALA A 337 -14.62 -20.44 -11.27
N THR A 338 -13.34 -20.78 -11.15
CA THR A 338 -12.69 -21.78 -12.01
C THR A 338 -13.19 -23.22 -11.76
N ASN A 339 -13.59 -23.55 -10.53
CA ASN A 339 -14.14 -24.88 -10.22
C ASN A 339 -15.46 -25.16 -10.95
N GLY A 340 -16.25 -24.13 -11.25
CA GLY A 340 -17.47 -24.24 -12.05
C GLY A 340 -17.22 -24.48 -13.55
N GLN A 341 -16.02 -24.19 -14.06
CA GLN A 341 -15.67 -24.41 -15.46
C GLN A 341 -15.43 -25.90 -15.77
N ASN A 342 -14.75 -26.61 -14.86
CA ASN A 342 -14.46 -28.03 -15.02
C ASN A 342 -15.73 -28.89 -15.11
N THR A 343 -16.80 -28.53 -14.41
CA THR A 343 -18.07 -29.26 -14.48
C THR A 343 -18.75 -29.10 -15.83
N GLY A 344 -18.73 -27.90 -16.42
CA GLY A 344 -19.29 -27.64 -17.76
C GLY A 344 -18.59 -28.43 -18.87
N ALA A 345 -17.27 -28.52 -18.83
CA ALA A 345 -16.49 -29.32 -19.77
C ALA A 345 -16.84 -30.81 -19.69
N ILE A 346 -17.02 -31.34 -18.47
CA ILE A 346 -17.43 -32.74 -18.25
C ILE A 346 -18.82 -33.01 -18.84
N PHE A 347 -19.79 -32.10 -18.65
CA PHE A 347 -21.13 -32.25 -19.23
C PHE A 347 -21.12 -32.25 -20.76
N ALA A 348 -20.32 -31.38 -21.38
CA ALA A 348 -20.22 -31.31 -22.84
C ALA A 348 -19.55 -32.56 -23.44
N VAL A 349 -18.52 -33.12 -22.77
CA VAL A 349 -17.93 -34.41 -23.16
C VAL A 349 -18.95 -35.55 -23.02
N ALA A 350 -19.72 -35.58 -21.93
CA ALA A 350 -20.76 -36.58 -21.71
C ALA A 350 -21.86 -36.50 -22.78
N LEU A 351 -22.30 -35.30 -23.15
CA LEU A 351 -23.31 -35.08 -24.19
C LEU A 351 -22.79 -35.52 -25.58
N ALA A 352 -21.55 -35.19 -25.91
CA ALA A 352 -20.94 -35.62 -27.16
C ALA A 352 -20.81 -37.16 -27.24
N ALA A 353 -20.47 -37.82 -26.13
CA ALA A 353 -20.46 -39.27 -26.05
C ALA A 353 -21.86 -39.88 -26.26
N LEU A 354 -22.90 -39.27 -25.70
CA LEU A 354 -24.30 -39.70 -25.91
C LEU A 354 -24.73 -39.55 -27.37
N ILE A 355 -24.40 -38.42 -28.02
CA ILE A 355 -24.70 -38.18 -29.44
C ILE A 355 -23.96 -39.18 -30.33
N ALA A 356 -22.69 -39.46 -30.04
CA ALA A 356 -21.90 -40.47 -30.75
C ALA A 356 -22.54 -41.86 -30.68
N VAL A 357 -23.00 -42.27 -29.49
CA VAL A 357 -23.70 -43.55 -29.29
C VAL A 357 -25.05 -43.56 -30.03
N TRP A 358 -25.79 -42.44 -30.00
CA TRP A 358 -27.09 -42.34 -30.69
C TRP A 358 -26.94 -42.41 -32.21
N LEU A 359 -26.00 -41.67 -32.80
CA LEU A 359 -25.67 -41.71 -34.24
C LEU A 359 -25.12 -43.08 -34.65
N GLY A 360 -24.26 -43.69 -33.83
CA GLY A 360 -23.78 -45.05 -34.08
C GLY A 360 -24.94 -46.06 -34.12
N ARG A 361 -25.90 -45.92 -33.21
CA ARG A 361 -27.11 -46.77 -33.18
C ARG A 361 -28.06 -46.51 -34.34
N SER A 362 -28.25 -45.27 -34.79
CA SER A 362 -29.15 -44.96 -35.90
C SER A 362 -28.59 -45.49 -37.24
N VAL A 363 -27.29 -45.34 -37.48
CA VAL A 363 -26.61 -45.90 -38.67
C VAL A 363 -26.69 -47.44 -38.67
N MET A 364 -26.47 -48.09 -37.53
CA MET A 364 -26.63 -49.55 -37.41
C MET A 364 -28.07 -50.03 -37.61
N ARG A 365 -29.08 -49.22 -37.30
CA ARG A 365 -30.50 -49.56 -37.58
C ARG A 365 -30.86 -49.35 -39.06
N ALA A 366 -30.34 -48.30 -39.69
CA ALA A 366 -30.55 -48.05 -41.11
C ALA A 366 -29.96 -49.16 -41.99
N ASP A 367 -28.78 -49.68 -41.63
CA ASP A 367 -28.12 -50.78 -42.36
C ASP A 367 -28.91 -52.10 -42.26
N ARG A 368 -29.58 -52.35 -41.13
CA ARG A 368 -30.49 -53.52 -40.97
C ARG A 368 -31.80 -53.38 -41.77
N GLY A 369 -32.27 -52.16 -42.00
CA GLY A 369 -33.44 -51.89 -42.83
C GLY A 369 -33.16 -52.08 -44.33
N ALA A 370 -31.94 -51.75 -44.77
CA ALA A 370 -31.52 -51.91 -46.17
C ALA A 370 -31.26 -53.37 -46.58
N THR A 371 -31.04 -54.29 -45.63
CA THR A 371 -30.85 -55.73 -45.91
C THR A 371 -32.12 -56.56 -45.73
N GLY A 372 -33.26 -55.95 -45.41
CA GLY A 372 -34.53 -56.65 -45.14
C GLY A 372 -35.61 -56.51 -46.21
N GLY A 373 -35.34 -55.80 -47.32
CA GLY A 373 -36.29 -55.58 -48.40
C GLY A 373 -35.92 -56.36 -49.66
N ASP A 374 -36.00 -57.68 -49.58
CA ASP A 374 -36.14 -58.59 -50.74
C ASP A 374 -36.37 -60.01 -50.19
N THR A 375 -37.60 -60.30 -49.78
CA THR A 375 -38.22 -61.63 -49.93
C THR A 375 -39.72 -61.50 -49.71
N ASP A 376 -40.43 -61.92 -50.76
CA ASP A 376 -41.87 -62.14 -50.99
C ASP A 376 -42.76 -60.92 -51.29
#